data_AF-A0A3D2AT74-F1
#
_entry.id   AF-A0A3D2AT74-F1
#
_cell.length_a   1.000
_cell.length_b   1.000
_cell.length_c   1.000
_cell.angle_alpha   90.00
_cell.angle_beta   90.00
_cell.angle_gamma   90.00
#
_symmetry.space_group_name_H-M   'P 1'
#
loop_
_entity.id
_entity.type
_entity.pdbx_description
1 polymer ?
#
loop_
_entity_poly.entity_id
_entity_poly.type
_entity_poly.pdbx_seq_one_letter_code
_entity_poly.pdbx_strand_id
1 'polypeptide(L)'
;MLRRIKSSTRKTLIFSAIAILIAVLFGILILYVSHVSESSDGNMGLLAWGLLLSVIMMLLVPFFLVAAIFNAIVVFTEPNNTFKVMCGVMSLVFIFTGLFLLNWLL
;
A
#
# COMPACT_ATOMS: atom_id res chain seq x y z
N MET A 1 1.56 15.88 -27.37
CA MET A 1 2.30 15.16 -26.31
C MET A 1 1.84 15.53 -24.88
N LEU A 2 1.77 16.82 -24.52
CA LEU A 2 1.34 17.30 -23.18
C LEU A 2 0.00 16.75 -22.64
N ARG A 3 -1.01 16.54 -23.50
CA ARG A 3 -2.32 15.97 -23.07
C ARG A 3 -2.24 14.51 -22.63
N ARG A 4 -1.34 13.70 -23.21
CA ARG A 4 -1.13 12.29 -22.80
C ARG A 4 -0.43 12.22 -21.44
N ILE A 5 0.55 13.10 -21.22
CA ILE A 5 1.29 13.19 -19.97
C ILE A 5 0.32 13.52 -18.83
N LYS A 6 -0.45 14.62 -18.93
CA LYS A 6 -1.49 14.99 -17.93
C LYS A 6 -2.48 13.86 -17.60
N SER A 7 -2.87 13.06 -18.59
CA SER A 7 -3.76 11.92 -18.38
C SER A 7 -3.08 10.78 -17.61
N SER A 8 -1.82 10.50 -17.93
CA SER A 8 -1.01 9.48 -17.23
C SER A 8 -0.73 9.88 -15.78
N THR A 9 -0.31 11.12 -15.55
CA THR A 9 -0.04 11.70 -14.23
C THR A 9 -1.27 11.60 -13.31
N ARG A 10 -2.47 11.88 -13.86
CA ARG A 10 -3.74 11.80 -13.13
C ARG A 10 -4.11 10.35 -12.75
N LYS A 11 -3.84 9.39 -13.63
CA LYS A 11 -4.08 7.96 -13.34
C LYS A 11 -3.18 7.45 -12.21
N THR A 12 -1.90 7.83 -12.22
CA THR A 12 -0.94 7.43 -11.16
C THR A 12 -1.31 8.03 -9.80
N LEU A 13 -1.75 9.29 -9.78
CA LEU A 13 -2.26 9.93 -8.58
C LEU A 13 -3.50 9.23 -8.03
N ILE A 14 -4.48 8.93 -8.89
CA ILE A 14 -5.69 8.21 -8.49
C ILE A 14 -5.35 6.82 -7.95
N PHE A 15 -4.47 6.08 -8.63
CA PHE A 15 -4.07 4.75 -8.19
C PHE A 15 -3.35 4.79 -6.84
N SER A 16 -2.44 5.76 -6.65
CA SER A 16 -1.71 5.94 -5.37
C SER A 16 -2.66 6.35 -4.25
N ALA A 17 -3.63 7.23 -4.52
CA ALA A 17 -4.65 7.61 -3.54
C ALA A 17 -5.54 6.43 -3.15
N ILE A 18 -5.95 5.59 -4.12
CA ILE A 18 -6.72 4.37 -3.86
C ILE A 18 -5.88 3.38 -3.04
N ALA A 19 -4.60 3.19 -3.36
CA ALA A 19 -3.72 2.32 -2.60
C ALA A 19 -3.57 2.77 -1.13
N ILE A 20 -3.40 4.08 -0.90
CA ILE A 20 -3.34 4.66 0.45
C ILE A 20 -4.67 4.46 1.19
N LEU A 21 -5.80 4.72 0.53
CA LEU A 21 -7.12 4.53 1.13
C LEU A 21 -7.36 3.08 1.54
N ILE A 22 -6.99 2.13 0.69
CA ILE A 22 -7.08 0.69 0.97
C ILE A 22 -6.20 0.36 2.18
N ALA A 23 -4.95 0.83 2.22
CA ALA A 23 -4.05 0.60 3.34
C ALA A 23 -4.60 1.16 4.67
N VAL A 24 -5.18 2.37 4.64
CA VAL A 24 -5.79 2.99 5.83
C VAL A 24 -7.02 2.20 6.29
N LEU A 25 -7.91 1.82 5.38
CA LEU A 25 -9.11 1.03 5.71
C LEU A 25 -8.74 -0.32 6.32
N PHE A 26 -7.74 -1.00 5.77
CA PHE A 26 -7.24 -2.23 6.35
C PHE A 26 -6.57 -2.00 7.71
N GLY A 27 -5.77 -0.95 7.86
CA GLY A 27 -5.19 -0.57 9.16
C GLY A 27 -6.25 -0.33 10.24
N ILE A 28 -7.33 0.40 9.91
CA ILE A 28 -8.45 0.65 10.81
C ILE A 28 -9.19 -0.65 11.16
N LEU A 29 -9.41 -1.53 10.18
CA LEU A 29 -10.05 -2.83 10.42
C LEU A 29 -9.22 -3.68 11.38
N ILE A 30 -7.89 -3.69 11.21
CA ILE A 30 -6.97 -4.41 12.09
C ILE A 30 -7.06 -3.87 13.52
N LEU A 31 -7.04 -2.53 13.68
CA LEU A 31 -7.16 -1.88 14.99
C LEU A 31 -8.52 -2.17 15.66
N TYR A 32 -9.62 -2.05 14.92
CA TYR A 32 -10.96 -2.33 15.43
C TYR A 32 -11.09 -3.79 15.89
N VAL A 33 -10.61 -4.73 15.07
CA VAL A 33 -10.67 -6.16 15.40
C VAL A 33 -9.74 -6.49 16.57
N SER A 34 -8.57 -5.86 16.68
CA SER A 34 -7.67 -6.04 17.83
C SER A 34 -8.31 -5.61 19.16
N HIS A 35 -9.10 -4.54 19.14
CA HIS A 35 -9.80 -4.06 20.34
C HIS A 35 -10.97 -4.98 20.75
N VAL A 36 -11.71 -5.53 19.79
CA VAL A 36 -12.85 -6.43 20.05
C VAL A 36 -12.40 -7.85 20.43
N SER A 37 -11.23 -8.30 19.97
CA SER A 37 -10.68 -9.63 20.28
C SER A 37 -10.21 -9.77 21.73
N GLU A 38 -9.86 -8.67 22.40
CA GLU A 38 -9.36 -8.68 23.79
C GLU A 38 -10.43 -9.17 24.79
N SER A 39 -11.71 -9.13 24.41
CA SER A 39 -12.84 -9.51 25.29
C SER A 39 -13.27 -10.99 25.22
N SER A 40 -12.59 -11.84 24.45
CA SER A 40 -13.00 -13.24 24.23
C SER A 40 -11.87 -14.22 24.56
N ASP A 41 -11.99 -14.92 25.69
CA ASP A 41 -11.15 -16.10 26.02
C ASP A 41 -11.15 -17.12 24.88
N GLY A 42 -10.05 -17.22 24.11
CA GLY A 42 -9.96 -18.25 23.09
C GLY A 42 -8.75 -18.14 22.16
N ASN A 43 -7.71 -18.93 22.44
CA ASN A 43 -6.56 -19.16 21.56
C ASN A 43 -6.92 -19.47 20.09
N MET A 44 -8.14 -19.98 19.82
CA MET A 44 -8.62 -20.25 18.46
C MET A 44 -9.00 -18.97 17.69
N GLY A 45 -9.52 -17.95 18.37
CA GLY A 45 -9.79 -16.64 17.75
C GLY A 45 -8.49 -15.94 17.33
N LEU A 46 -7.45 -16.06 18.15
CA LEU A 46 -6.13 -15.49 17.91
C LEU A 46 -5.40 -16.16 16.72
N LEU A 47 -5.54 -17.48 16.54
CA LEU A 47 -5.01 -18.20 15.38
C LEU A 47 -5.78 -17.88 14.08
N ALA A 48 -7.11 -17.85 14.12
CA ALA A 48 -7.91 -17.43 12.98
C ALA A 48 -7.64 -15.97 12.58
N TRP A 49 -7.36 -15.12 13.57
CA TRP A 49 -6.93 -13.73 13.40
C TRP A 49 -5.56 -13.61 12.70
N GLY A 50 -4.55 -14.34 13.19
CA GLY A 50 -3.21 -14.32 12.58
C GLY A 50 -3.21 -14.81 11.13
N LEU A 51 -4.07 -15.79 10.82
CA LEU A 51 -4.30 -16.27 9.46
C LEU A 51 -4.98 -15.22 8.58
N LEU A 52 -6.03 -14.55 9.05
CA LEU A 52 -6.71 -13.52 8.28
C LEU A 52 -5.78 -12.31 8.03
N LEU A 53 -4.99 -11.93 9.04
CA LEU A 53 -4.02 -10.86 8.95
C LEU A 53 -2.89 -11.20 7.96
N SER A 54 -2.33 -12.41 8.03
CA SER A 54 -1.29 -12.85 7.09
C SER A 54 -1.80 -12.93 5.65
N VAL A 55 -3.03 -13.38 5.41
CA VAL A 55 -3.65 -13.36 4.08
C VAL A 55 -3.80 -11.92 3.55
N ILE A 56 -4.24 -10.99 4.39
CA ILE A 56 -4.36 -9.57 4.01
C ILE A 56 -2.98 -8.97 3.69
N MET A 57 -1.97 -9.22 4.53
CA MET A 57 -0.63 -8.71 4.28
C MET A 57 -0.04 -9.30 3.00
N MET A 58 -0.28 -10.59 2.73
CA MET A 58 0.16 -11.26 1.50
C MET A 58 -0.47 -10.64 0.25
N LEU A 59 -1.69 -10.13 0.34
CA LEU A 59 -2.36 -9.39 -0.75
C LEU A 59 -1.87 -7.94 -0.89
N LEU A 60 -1.49 -7.30 0.20
CA LEU A 60 -1.02 -5.91 0.21
C LEU A 60 0.39 -5.75 -0.38
N VAL A 61 1.30 -6.69 -0.11
CA VAL A 61 2.68 -6.67 -0.63
C VAL A 61 2.75 -6.50 -2.17
N PRO A 62 2.07 -7.32 -3.00
CA PRO A 62 2.11 -7.15 -4.44
C PRO A 62 1.47 -5.84 -4.89
N PHE A 63 0.43 -5.35 -4.20
CA PHE A 63 -0.19 -4.06 -4.49
C PHE A 63 0.79 -2.89 -4.30
N PHE A 64 1.53 -2.90 -3.19
CA PHE A 64 2.57 -1.90 -2.92
C PHE A 64 3.71 -1.98 -3.92
N LEU A 65 4.12 -3.19 -4.32
CA LEU A 65 5.16 -3.38 -5.33
C LEU A 65 4.73 -2.82 -6.69
N VAL A 66 3.51 -3.08 -7.11
CA VAL A 66 2.94 -2.53 -8.35
C VAL A 66 2.87 -0.99 -8.27
N ALA A 67 2.40 -0.43 -7.16
CA ALA A 67 2.35 1.01 -6.95
C ALA A 67 3.76 1.65 -7.00
N ALA A 68 4.76 1.00 -6.43
CA ALA A 68 6.15 1.46 -6.48
C ALA A 68 6.70 1.48 -7.90
N ILE A 69 6.46 0.43 -8.69
CA ILE A 69 6.88 0.33 -10.09
C ILE A 69 6.23 1.42 -10.93
N PHE A 70 4.92 1.61 -10.81
CA PHE A 70 4.22 2.67 -11.54
C PHE A 70 4.76 4.06 -11.20
N ASN A 71 5.00 4.34 -9.92
CA ASN A 71 5.60 5.61 -9.51
C ASN A 71 7.03 5.77 -10.04
N ALA A 72 7.84 4.70 -10.06
CA ALA A 72 9.19 4.72 -10.63
C ALA A 72 9.18 5.02 -12.14
N ILE A 73 8.28 4.40 -12.90
CA ILE A 73 8.11 4.68 -14.34
C ILE A 73 7.77 6.16 -14.56
N VAL A 74 6.94 6.76 -13.70
CA VAL A 74 6.59 8.18 -13.78
C VAL A 74 7.78 9.09 -13.47
N VAL A 75 8.67 8.70 -12.55
CA VAL A 75 9.93 9.42 -12.30
C VAL A 75 10.78 9.52 -13.57
N PHE A 76 10.85 8.46 -14.39
CA PHE A 76 11.64 8.48 -15.62
C PHE A 76 10.95 9.19 -16.80
N THR A 77 9.62 9.28 -16.78
CA THR A 77 8.82 9.76 -17.93
C THR A 77 8.28 11.18 -17.79
N GLU A 78 8.14 11.71 -16.57
CA GLU A 78 7.56 13.02 -16.34
C GLU A 78 8.62 14.15 -16.53
N PRO A 79 8.37 15.18 -17.35
CA PRO A 79 9.34 16.27 -17.54
C PRO A 79 9.40 17.25 -16.35
N ASN A 80 8.36 17.28 -15.49
CA ASN A 80 8.29 18.20 -14.35
C ASN A 80 9.08 17.67 -13.14
N ASN A 81 10.13 18.40 -12.73
CA ASN A 81 11.00 18.01 -11.62
C ASN A 81 10.27 17.89 -10.27
N THR A 82 9.30 18.77 -9.96
CA THR A 82 8.56 18.68 -8.68
C THR A 82 7.73 17.40 -8.60
N PHE A 83 7.11 17.03 -9.72
CA PHE A 83 6.28 15.83 -9.79
C PHE A 83 7.13 14.55 -9.77
N LYS A 84 8.29 14.57 -10.43
CA LYS A 84 9.30 13.51 -10.33
C LYS A 84 9.70 13.24 -8.89
N VAL A 85 10.01 14.29 -8.11
CA VAL A 85 10.40 14.13 -6.70
C VAL A 85 9.24 13.55 -5.89
N MET A 86 8.01 14.03 -6.06
CA MET A 86 6.84 13.47 -5.38
C MET A 86 6.63 11.97 -5.69
N CYS A 87 6.66 11.58 -6.96
CA CYS A 87 6.54 10.16 -7.34
C CYS A 87 7.73 9.32 -6.85
N GLY A 88 8.95 9.88 -6.83
CA GLY A 88 10.12 9.21 -6.29
C GLY A 88 9.99 8.91 -4.79
N VAL A 89 9.54 9.90 -4.02
CA VAL A 89 9.25 9.73 -2.58
C VAL A 89 8.15 8.69 -2.36
N MET A 90 7.05 8.76 -3.11
CA MET A 90 5.95 7.79 -2.99
C MET A 90 6.39 6.36 -3.37
N SER A 91 7.23 6.21 -4.39
CA SER A 91 7.82 4.92 -4.77
C SER A 91 8.65 4.33 -3.62
N LEU A 92 9.51 5.14 -2.99
CA LEU A 92 10.29 4.72 -1.82
C LEU A 92 9.39 4.31 -0.64
N VAL A 93 8.38 5.11 -0.32
CA VAL A 93 7.42 4.79 0.76
C VAL A 93 6.75 3.44 0.51
N PHE A 94 6.28 3.19 -0.72
CA PHE A 94 5.65 1.91 -1.06
C PHE A 94 6.63 0.73 -1.01
N ILE A 95 7.90 0.91 -1.41
CA ILE A 95 8.93 -0.12 -1.30
C ILE A 95 9.20 -0.46 0.18
N PHE A 96 9.45 0.54 1.02
CA PHE A 96 9.71 0.32 2.44
C PHE A 96 8.51 -0.30 3.15
N THR A 97 7.29 0.15 2.82
CA THR A 97 6.06 -0.41 3.39
C THR A 97 5.88 -1.86 2.95
N GLY A 98 6.10 -2.17 1.66
CA GLY A 98 6.04 -3.55 1.14
C GLY A 98 7.09 -4.45 1.78
N LEU A 99 8.33 -3.97 1.96
CA LEU A 99 9.40 -4.72 2.62
C LEU A 99 9.11 -4.97 4.11
N PHE A 100 8.55 -3.99 4.81
CA PHE A 100 8.14 -4.15 6.20
C PHE A 100 7.05 -5.23 6.34
N LEU A 101 6.05 -5.20 5.46
CA LEU A 101 4.99 -6.21 5.42
C LEU A 101 5.52 -7.59 5.03
N LEU A 102 6.48 -7.67 4.11
CA LEU A 102 7.11 -8.92 3.72
C LEU A 102 7.93 -9.52 4.86
N ASN A 103 8.67 -8.69 5.60
CA ASN A 103 9.42 -9.13 6.78
C ASN A 103 8.48 -9.65 7.88
N TRP A 104 7.33 -9.00 8.06
CA TRP A 104 6.32 -9.46 9.02
C TRP A 104 5.69 -10.82 8.65
N LEU A 105 5.71 -11.19 7.36
CA LEU A 105 5.17 -12.46 6.85
C LEU A 105 6.15 -13.64 6.94
N LEU A 106 7.46 -13.37 7.09
CA LEU A 106 8.53 -14.38 7.11
C LEU A 106 8.90 -14.79 8.53
#